data_AF-A0A1S1HGY5-F1
#
_entry.id   AF-A0A1S1HGY5-F1
#
_cell.length_a   1.000
_cell.length_b   1.000
_cell.length_c   1.000
_cell.angle_alpha   90.00
_cell.angle_beta   90.00
_cell.angle_gamma   90.00
#
_symmetry.space_group_name_H-M   'P 1'
#
loop_
_entity.id
_entity.type
_entity.pdbx_description
1 polymer ?
#
loop_
_entity_poly.entity_id
_entity_poly.type
_entity_poly.pdbx_seq_one_letter_code
_entity_poly.pdbx_strand_id
1 'polypeptide(L)'
;MSIALVDRLAEAGCALAVALDRNDIATIEAAAAGFRAATAAVGGAGGWRDTPELKARIRDALADVEAARLRCAYYGDAARRRLEKLATIGANVAAPIAYGRQGRI
;
A
#
# COMPACT_ATOMS: atom_id res chain seq x y z
N MET A 1 -18.48 -17.81 -13.98
CA MET A 1 -17.09 -17.97 -13.52
C MET A 1 -16.38 -16.63 -13.26
N SER A 2 -16.93 -15.49 -13.67
CA SER A 2 -16.31 -14.17 -13.48
C SER A 2 -16.54 -13.55 -12.09
N ILE A 3 -17.69 -13.78 -11.45
CA ILE A 3 -18.05 -13.06 -10.20
C ILE A 3 -17.15 -13.44 -9.01
N ALA A 4 -16.81 -14.74 -8.87
CA ALA A 4 -15.92 -15.21 -7.82
C ALA A 4 -14.50 -14.65 -7.93
N LEU A 5 -14.04 -14.31 -9.15
CA LEU A 5 -12.75 -13.65 -9.36
C LEU A 5 -12.81 -12.18 -8.91
N VAL A 6 -13.94 -11.51 -9.14
CA VAL A 6 -14.18 -10.14 -8.66
C VAL A 6 -14.29 -10.12 -7.14
N ASP A 7 -14.99 -11.07 -6.53
CA ASP A 7 -15.07 -11.19 -5.07
C ASP A 7 -13.70 -11.43 -4.44
N ARG A 8 -12.91 -12.34 -5.01
CA ARG A 8 -11.53 -12.59 -4.55
C ARG A 8 -10.62 -11.36 -4.69
N LEU A 9 -10.81 -10.56 -5.74
CA LEU A 9 -10.09 -9.29 -5.90
C LEU A 9 -10.49 -8.27 -4.83
N ALA A 10 -11.80 -8.17 -4.52
CA ALA A 10 -12.31 -7.29 -3.49
C ALA A 10 -11.80 -7.70 -2.09
N GLU A 11 -11.83 -8.99 -1.77
CA GLU A 11 -11.27 -9.54 -0.52
C GLU A 11 -9.78 -9.26 -0.39
N ALA A 12 -9.00 -9.46 -1.45
CA ALA A 12 -7.58 -9.18 -1.45
C ALA A 12 -7.28 -7.68 -1.28
N GLY A 13 -8.12 -6.80 -1.85
CA GLY A 13 -8.04 -5.36 -1.67
C GLY A 13 -8.33 -4.95 -0.21
N CYS A 14 -9.35 -5.55 0.40
CA CYS A 14 -9.69 -5.33 1.81
C CYS A 14 -8.55 -5.80 2.75
N ALA A 15 -7.98 -6.97 2.49
CA ALA A 15 -6.83 -7.48 3.26
C ALA A 15 -5.61 -6.56 3.18
N LEU A 16 -5.32 -6.01 1.99
CA LEU A 16 -4.24 -5.03 1.81
C LEU A 16 -4.51 -3.73 2.57
N ALA A 17 -5.75 -3.22 2.52
CA ALA A 17 -6.15 -2.06 3.32
C ALA A 17 -5.93 -2.27 4.83
N VAL A 18 -6.39 -3.39 5.37
CA VAL A 18 -6.20 -3.73 6.80
C VAL A 18 -4.72 -3.87 7.15
N ALA A 19 -3.90 -4.43 6.26
CA ALA A 19 -2.46 -4.53 6.45
C ALA A 19 -1.78 -3.16 6.57
N LEU A 20 -2.18 -2.22 5.71
CA LEU A 20 -1.68 -0.85 5.73
C LEU A 20 -2.07 -0.11 7.01
N ASP A 21 -3.29 -0.30 7.50
CA ASP A 21 -3.76 0.31 8.75
C ASP A 21 -2.95 -0.19 9.97
N ARG A 22 -2.45 -1.42 9.93
CA ARG A 22 -1.63 -2.03 11.00
C ARG A 22 -0.15 -1.66 10.94
N ASN A 23 0.30 -1.05 9.85
CA ASN A 23 1.69 -0.63 9.63
C ASN A 23 2.74 -1.75 9.86
N ASP A 24 2.37 -2.99 9.52
CA ASP A 24 3.24 -4.16 9.60
C ASP A 24 3.74 -4.53 8.20
N ILE A 25 5.05 -4.34 7.97
CA ILE A 25 5.70 -4.51 6.66
C ILE A 25 5.51 -5.93 6.13
N ALA A 26 5.67 -6.96 6.98
CA ALA A 26 5.56 -8.34 6.53
C ALA A 26 4.13 -8.66 6.07
N THR A 27 3.14 -8.17 6.82
CA THR A 27 1.72 -8.32 6.48
C THR A 27 1.35 -7.52 5.22
N ILE A 28 1.94 -6.32 5.03
CA ILE A 28 1.73 -5.51 3.82
C ILE A 28 2.29 -6.21 2.58
N GLU A 29 3.50 -6.77 2.65
CA GLU A 29 4.11 -7.49 1.53
C GLU A 29 3.31 -8.73 1.13
N ALA A 30 2.86 -9.52 2.11
CA ALA A 30 2.02 -10.69 1.87
C ALA A 30 0.68 -10.30 1.24
N ALA A 31 0.01 -9.27 1.78
CA ALA A 31 -1.26 -8.79 1.24
C ALA A 31 -1.10 -8.20 -0.17
N ALA A 32 0.00 -7.50 -0.45
CA ALA A 32 0.30 -6.95 -1.77
C ALA A 32 0.60 -8.05 -2.81
N ALA A 33 1.22 -9.16 -2.40
CA ALA A 33 1.40 -10.33 -3.25
C ALA A 33 0.05 -11.00 -3.57
N GLY A 34 -0.82 -11.16 -2.56
CA GLY A 34 -2.18 -11.69 -2.73
C GLY A 34 -3.03 -10.83 -3.67
N PHE A 35 -2.99 -9.50 -3.50
CA PHE A 35 -3.70 -8.57 -4.37
C PHE A 35 -3.23 -8.67 -5.82
N ARG A 36 -1.91 -8.69 -6.06
CA ARG A 36 -1.33 -8.89 -7.41
C ARG A 36 -1.78 -10.19 -8.06
N ALA A 37 -1.80 -11.30 -7.32
CA ALA A 37 -2.27 -12.58 -7.83
C ALA A 37 -3.76 -12.53 -8.22
N ALA A 38 -4.59 -11.87 -7.42
CA ALA A 38 -6.01 -11.70 -7.72
C ALA A 38 -6.24 -10.81 -8.96
N THR A 39 -5.45 -9.74 -9.14
CA THR A 39 -5.53 -8.89 -10.34
C THR A 39 -5.12 -9.66 -11.60
N ALA A 40 -4.06 -10.46 -11.51
CA ALA A 40 -3.61 -11.31 -12.62
C ALA A 40 -4.66 -12.36 -12.99
N ALA A 41 -5.34 -12.97 -12.00
CA ALA A 41 -6.41 -13.94 -12.24
C ALA A 41 -7.63 -13.31 -12.93
N VAL A 42 -7.99 -12.07 -12.55
CA VAL A 42 -9.04 -11.28 -13.24
C VAL A 42 -8.62 -10.95 -14.68
N GLY A 43 -7.38 -10.48 -14.89
CA GLY A 43 -6.87 -10.14 -16.23
C GLY A 43 -6.70 -11.35 -17.16
N GLY A 44 -6.40 -12.53 -16.60
CA GLY A 44 -6.25 -13.78 -17.35
C GLY A 44 -7.58 -14.50 -17.63
N ALA A 45 -8.69 -14.05 -17.05
CA ALA A 45 -10.00 -14.66 -17.27
C ALA A 45 -10.54 -14.27 -18.66
N GLY A 46 -10.42 -15.18 -19.62
CA GLY A 46 -11.13 -15.09 -20.90
C GLY A 46 -12.62 -15.45 -20.74
N GLY A 47 -13.51 -14.67 -21.37
CA GLY A 47 -14.96 -14.99 -21.39
C GLY A 47 -15.77 -14.37 -20.25
N TRP A 48 -15.66 -13.06 -20.07
CA TRP A 48 -16.55 -12.32 -19.17
C TRP A 48 -17.99 -12.38 -19.69
N ARG A 49 -18.90 -12.97 -18.90
CA ARG A 49 -20.33 -12.89 -19.19
C ARG A 49 -20.81 -11.50 -18.81
N ASP A 50 -21.31 -10.74 -19.77
CA ASP A 50 -21.80 -9.39 -19.54
C ASP A 50 -23.19 -9.43 -18.88
N THR A 51 -23.21 -9.70 -17.56
CA THR A 51 -24.44 -9.69 -16.78
C THR A 51 -24.53 -8.41 -15.94
N PRO A 52 -25.75 -7.87 -15.71
CA PRO A 52 -25.94 -6.66 -14.91
C PRO A 52 -25.37 -6.78 -13.49
N GLU A 53 -25.45 -7.97 -12.90
CA GLU A 53 -24.96 -8.27 -11.56
C GLU A 53 -23.44 -8.18 -11.48
N LEU A 54 -22.75 -8.63 -12.52
CA LEU A 54 -21.30 -8.55 -12.61
C LEU A 54 -20.84 -7.09 -12.74
N LYS A 55 -21.55 -6.27 -13.53
CA LYS A 55 -21.26 -4.82 -13.64
C LYS A 55 -21.44 -4.12 -12.30
N ALA A 56 -22.54 -4.42 -11.59
CA ALA A 56 -22.79 -3.87 -10.27
C ALA A 56 -21.66 -4.25 -9.30
N ARG A 57 -21.25 -5.52 -9.30
CA ARG A 57 -20.20 -6.02 -8.41
C ARG A 57 -18.82 -5.41 -8.70
N ILE A 58 -18.47 -5.27 -9.98
CA ILE A 58 -17.21 -4.61 -10.39
C ILE A 58 -17.22 -3.14 -9.95
N ARG A 59 -18.34 -2.44 -10.11
CA ARG A 59 -18.48 -1.05 -9.68
C ARG A 59 -18.28 -0.91 -8.17
N ASP A 60 -18.88 -1.79 -7.38
CA ASP A 60 -18.74 -1.77 -5.92
C ASP A 60 -17.29 -2.06 -5.52
N ALA A 61 -16.67 -3.08 -6.13
CA ALA A 61 -15.26 -3.41 -5.89
C ALA A 61 -14.30 -2.28 -6.29
N LEU A 62 -14.62 -1.52 -7.36
CA LEU A 62 -13.83 -0.35 -7.76
C LEU A 62 -13.89 0.77 -6.72
N ALA A 63 -15.05 1.01 -6.11
CA ALA A 63 -15.19 2.01 -5.05
C ALA A 63 -14.31 1.66 -3.83
N ASP A 64 -14.28 0.39 -3.45
CA ASP A 64 -13.45 -0.10 -2.33
C ASP A 64 -11.94 0.02 -2.64
N VAL A 65 -11.55 -0.31 -3.88
CA VAL A 65 -10.15 -0.18 -4.33
C VAL A 65 -9.70 1.28 -4.37
N GLU A 66 -10.56 2.20 -4.82
CA GLU A 66 -10.21 3.63 -4.85
C GLU A 66 -10.06 4.20 -3.43
N ALA A 67 -10.93 3.80 -2.50
CA ALA A 67 -10.79 4.16 -1.09
C ALA A 67 -9.49 3.63 -0.48
N ALA A 68 -9.08 2.40 -0.82
CA ALA A 68 -7.80 1.83 -0.39
C ALA A 68 -6.61 2.60 -1.01
N ARG A 69 -6.66 2.95 -2.30
CA ARG A 69 -5.63 3.74 -2.99
C ARG A 69 -5.41 5.11 -2.33
N LEU A 70 -6.48 5.81 -1.99
CA LEU A 70 -6.41 7.09 -1.26
C LEU A 70 -5.74 6.93 0.11
N ARG A 71 -6.05 5.87 0.85
CA ARG A 71 -5.40 5.56 2.14
C ARG A 71 -3.91 5.29 1.96
N CYS A 72 -3.50 4.48 0.98
CA CYS A 72 -2.08 4.26 0.67
C CYS A 72 -1.33 5.57 0.45
N ALA A 73 -1.89 6.45 -0.40
CA ALA A 73 -1.28 7.74 -0.71
C ALA A 73 -1.14 8.61 0.54
N TYR A 74 -2.19 8.67 1.38
CA TYR A 74 -2.16 9.39 2.65
C TYR A 74 -1.07 8.86 3.60
N TYR A 75 -0.98 7.54 3.81
CA TYR A 75 0.03 6.96 4.69
C TYR A 75 1.45 7.18 4.15
N GLY A 76 1.65 7.09 2.83
CA GLY A 76 2.91 7.42 2.18
C GLY A 76 3.32 8.87 2.41
N ASP A 77 2.40 9.81 2.27
CA ASP A 77 2.64 11.23 2.56
C ASP A 77 2.92 11.49 4.05
N ALA A 78 2.18 10.84 4.95
CA ALA A 78 2.39 10.96 6.38
C ALA A 78 3.77 10.43 6.81
N ALA A 79 4.22 9.31 6.24
CA ALA A 79 5.56 8.77 6.45
C ALA A 79 6.64 9.73 5.95
N ARG A 80 6.48 10.28 4.73
CA ARG A 80 7.40 11.28 4.17
C ARG A 80 7.53 12.51 5.06
N ARG A 81 6.41 13.06 5.52
CA ARG A 81 6.40 14.21 6.45
C ARG A 81 7.09 13.91 7.78
N ARG A 82 6.97 12.69 8.30
CA ARG A 82 7.69 12.28 9.52
C ARG A 82 9.20 12.22 9.27
N LEU A 83 9.63 11.64 8.14
CA LEU A 83 11.05 11.59 7.76
C LEU A 83 11.62 13.00 7.53
N GLU A 84 10.91 13.89 6.86
CA GLU A 84 11.31 15.29 6.66
C GLU A 84 11.47 16.04 7.99
N LYS A 85 10.54 15.84 8.93
CA LYS A 85 10.65 16.40 10.29
C LYS A 85 11.88 15.85 11.02
N LEU A 86 12.12 14.54 10.97
CA LEU A 86 13.29 13.92 11.58
C LEU A 86 14.59 14.42 10.93
N ALA A 87 14.61 14.58 9.61
CA ALA A 87 15.75 15.15 8.89
C ALA A 87 16.02 16.60 9.28
N THR A 88 14.97 17.41 9.49
CA THR A 88 15.10 18.80 9.95
C THR A 88 15.64 18.86 11.38
N ILE A 89 15.17 17.98 12.27
CA ILE A 89 15.71 17.86 13.63
C ILE A 89 17.18 17.41 13.57
N GLY A 90 17.50 16.38 12.81
CA GLY A 90 18.86 15.86 12.66
C GLY A 90 19.82 16.86 12.00
N ALA A 91 19.34 17.69 11.07
CA ALA A 91 20.12 18.78 10.46
C ALA A 91 20.43 19.90 11.47
N ASN A 92 19.60 20.07 12.50
CA ASN A 92 19.83 21.00 13.61
C ASN A 92 20.63 20.39 14.78
N VAL A 93 20.91 19.07 14.74
CA VAL A 93 21.88 18.46 15.65
C VAL A 93 23.26 18.79 15.10
N ALA A 94 24.01 19.64 15.80
CA ALA A 94 25.42 19.86 15.50
C ALA A 94 26.10 18.49 15.38
N ALA A 95 26.70 18.20 14.22
CA ALA A 95 27.44 16.96 14.02
C ALA A 95 28.39 16.79 15.22
N PRO A 96 28.34 15.67 15.96
CA PRO A 96 29.31 15.45 17.03
C PRO A 96 30.67 15.58 16.35
N ILE A 97 31.54 16.42 16.90
CA ILE A 97 32.88 16.68 16.38
C ILE A 97 33.62 15.33 16.45
N ALA A 98 33.43 14.49 15.43
CA ALA A 98 33.87 13.10 15.40
C ALA A 98 35.37 13.00 15.10
N TYR A 99 36.02 14.13 14.86
CA TYR A 99 37.46 14.26 14.86
C TYR A 99 37.84 15.29 15.92
N GLY A 100 37.96 14.81 17.16
CA GLY A 100 38.79 15.49 18.14
C GLY A 100 40.16 15.71 17.50
N ARG A 101 40.53 16.98 17.32
CA ARG A 101 41.89 17.41 17.00
C ARG A 101 42.79 16.89 18.13
N GLN A 102 43.27 15.65 18.02
CA GLN A 102 44.34 15.16 18.87
C GLN A 102 45.55 16.04 18.60
N GLY A 103 45.86 16.86 19.60
CA GLY A 103 46.90 17.86 19.54
C GLY A 103 48.25 17.27 19.17
N ARG A 104 49.00 18.03 18.39
CA ARG A 104 50.46 18.03 18.46
C ARG A 104 50.87 19.44 18.84
N ILE A 105 51.35 19.55 20.08
CA ILE A 105 52.19 20.64 20.58
C ILE A 105 53.61 20.34 20.12
#